data_AF-A0A7W0LT51-F1
#
_entry.id   AF-A0A7W0LT51-F1
#
_cell.length_a   1.000
_cell.length_b   1.000
_cell.length_c   1.000
_cell.angle_alpha   90.00
_cell.angle_beta   90.00
_cell.angle_gamma   90.00
#
_symmetry.space_group_name_H-M   'P 1'
#
loop_
_entity.id
_entity.type
_entity.pdbx_description
1 polymer ?
#
loop_
_entity_poly.entity_id
_entity_poly.type
_entity_poly.pdbx_seq_one_letter_code
_entity_poly.pdbx_strand_id
1 'polypeptide(L)'
;MRIAGLGEKVRAESGRHRRFAPTAYTRGPGRWQVSYFDSHAREVAQVRIDDATGAILEEWTSEQVAWTMARGYEGAFGRKLNSPWVWVPLCVMFLAPFVDPRRPFRLLHLDLLMLLGFGVSHVFFNRGEIDTSVPLVYPVLLYLLARMLWAGFRPRERRERLLPMVPATWLLVVLVALVGFRVGLNVIDSNVIDVGYAGVIGADRIADGDPLYGPGFSDDVERGDTYGPVTYLSYVPFEQAMPWSGDWDDLPAAHGASIAFDLITLFGLVILGRRLRPGKEGYELGIALGYAWATYPYALFALQTNSNDGLLAMCTVLAMLALTLAPAREGLSAAGRGLAVGLGAAAKFGPLALAPLFAGGFGAVGARGSLRRVLIFCLALLALLAAAVLPFQGDAGLREVYDRTVGYQASRPSPFSVWGQSESLGWLQTAVQAGAVGLALTVAVVPRRRGPLQVAALGAAVTIAVQLGVTHWFYLYVAWFAPFALVALLGPYRRPAAPRSAPALVPSSELEAVPL
;
A
#
# COMPACT_ATOMS: atom_id res chain seq x y z
N MET A 1 -21.86 -34.59 -14.18
CA MET A 1 -20.54 -34.94 -14.75
C MET A 1 -20.47 -34.79 -16.27
N ARG A 2 -21.32 -35.46 -17.07
CA ARG A 2 -21.29 -35.29 -18.55
C ARG A 2 -21.49 -33.84 -19.00
N ILE A 3 -22.47 -33.16 -18.41
CA ILE A 3 -22.74 -31.73 -18.63
C ILE A 3 -21.50 -30.88 -18.32
N ALA A 4 -20.86 -31.10 -17.16
CA ALA A 4 -19.63 -30.40 -16.78
C ALA A 4 -18.50 -30.58 -17.80
N GLY A 5 -18.38 -31.77 -18.42
CA GLY A 5 -17.39 -32.04 -19.45
C GLY A 5 -17.61 -31.30 -20.78
N LEU A 6 -18.77 -30.66 -20.95
CA LEU A 6 -19.06 -29.80 -22.09
C LEU A 6 -18.57 -28.36 -21.85
N GLY A 7 -18.13 -28.01 -20.65
CA GLY A 7 -17.53 -26.70 -20.37
C GLY A 7 -16.33 -26.42 -21.27
N GLU A 8 -16.17 -25.17 -21.70
CA GLU A 8 -15.10 -24.78 -22.62
C GLU A 8 -13.74 -24.81 -21.91
N LYS A 9 -13.67 -24.25 -20.69
CA LYS A 9 -12.43 -24.20 -19.92
C LYS A 9 -11.99 -25.60 -19.45
N VAL A 10 -12.93 -26.46 -19.08
CA VAL A 10 -12.71 -27.86 -18.68
C VAL A 10 -12.17 -28.65 -19.85
N ARG A 11 -12.70 -28.43 -21.06
CA ARG A 11 -12.16 -29.08 -22.27
C ARG A 11 -10.73 -28.61 -22.56
N ALA A 12 -10.48 -27.30 -22.48
CA ALA A 12 -9.13 -26.74 -22.67
C ALA A 12 -8.13 -27.26 -21.62
N GLU A 13 -8.56 -27.35 -20.36
CA GLU A 13 -7.73 -27.81 -19.25
C GLU A 13 -7.50 -29.34 -19.30
N SER A 14 -8.48 -30.12 -19.77
CA SER A 14 -8.34 -31.58 -19.90
C SER A 14 -7.14 -31.99 -20.76
N GLY A 15 -6.79 -31.20 -21.78
CA GLY A 15 -5.65 -31.47 -22.67
C GLY A 15 -4.28 -31.23 -22.04
N ARG A 16 -4.22 -30.59 -20.87
CA ARG A 16 -2.98 -30.24 -20.16
C ARG A 16 -2.59 -31.26 -19.10
N HIS A 17 -3.50 -32.16 -18.70
CA HIS A 17 -3.29 -33.08 -17.58
C HIS A 17 -3.36 -34.54 -18.02
N ARG A 18 -2.36 -35.35 -17.63
CA ARG A 18 -2.30 -36.78 -17.96
C ARG A 18 -3.43 -37.60 -17.32
N ARG A 19 -3.92 -37.16 -16.16
CA ARG A 19 -5.10 -37.68 -15.47
C ARG A 19 -6.01 -36.49 -15.16
N PHE A 20 -7.30 -36.62 -15.44
CA PHE A 20 -8.29 -35.57 -15.25
C PHE A 20 -9.63 -36.22 -14.86
N ALA A 21 -9.78 -36.51 -13.57
CA ALA A 21 -10.87 -37.35 -13.05
C ALA A 21 -11.96 -36.50 -12.39
N PRO A 22 -13.25 -36.62 -12.79
CA PRO A 22 -14.34 -35.86 -12.18
C PRO A 22 -14.89 -36.50 -10.89
N THR A 23 -15.24 -35.67 -9.92
CA THR A 23 -16.02 -36.00 -8.72
C THR A 23 -17.17 -35.01 -8.60
N ALA A 24 -18.36 -35.47 -8.24
CA ALA A 24 -19.55 -34.63 -8.12
C ALA A 24 -19.97 -34.48 -6.64
N TYR A 25 -20.38 -33.27 -6.30
CA TYR A 25 -20.84 -32.87 -4.98
C TYR A 25 -22.15 -32.10 -5.11
N THR A 26 -23.00 -32.17 -4.10
CA THR A 26 -24.15 -31.26 -3.96
C THR A 26 -23.70 -29.98 -3.22
N ARG A 27 -24.15 -28.82 -3.68
CA ARG A 27 -23.85 -27.51 -3.08
C ARG A 27 -25.13 -26.78 -2.71
N GLY A 28 -25.89 -27.41 -1.80
CA GLY A 28 -27.23 -26.96 -1.42
C GLY A 28 -28.31 -27.38 -2.42
N PRO A 29 -29.57 -26.99 -2.16
CA PRO A 29 -30.70 -27.38 -2.99
C PRO A 29 -30.56 -26.88 -4.44
N GLY A 30 -30.75 -27.79 -5.40
CA GLY A 30 -30.80 -27.45 -6.84
C GLY A 30 -29.46 -27.09 -7.49
N ARG A 31 -28.32 -27.31 -6.82
CA ARG A 31 -26.99 -27.00 -7.37
C ARG A 31 -26.01 -28.16 -7.24
N TRP A 32 -25.37 -28.49 -8.36
CA TRP A 32 -24.27 -29.45 -8.42
C TRP A 32 -22.94 -28.75 -8.60
N GLN A 33 -21.90 -29.29 -7.97
CA GLN A 33 -20.52 -28.97 -8.25
C GLN A 33 -19.83 -30.22 -8.82
N VAL A 34 -19.13 -30.09 -9.94
CA VAL A 34 -18.25 -31.12 -10.47
C VAL A 34 -16.82 -30.61 -10.43
N SER A 35 -15.97 -31.29 -9.68
CA SER A 35 -14.57 -30.98 -9.51
C SER A 35 -13.73 -32.00 -10.27
N TYR A 36 -12.65 -31.56 -10.93
CA TYR A 36 -11.75 -32.41 -11.70
C TYR A 36 -10.37 -32.41 -11.05
N PHE A 37 -9.80 -33.60 -10.89
CA PHE A 37 -8.53 -33.80 -10.19
C PHE A 37 -7.42 -34.30 -11.11
N ASP A 38 -6.21 -33.77 -10.90
CA ASP A 38 -4.99 -34.20 -11.60
C ASP A 38 -4.39 -35.50 -11.03
N SER A 39 -3.22 -35.91 -11.51
CA SER A 39 -2.50 -37.09 -11.01
C SER A 39 -2.03 -36.97 -9.56
N HIS A 40 -1.93 -35.76 -9.02
CA HIS A 40 -1.51 -35.46 -7.65
C HIS A 40 -2.72 -35.19 -6.72
N ALA A 41 -3.94 -35.53 -7.17
CA ALA A 41 -5.18 -35.27 -6.45
C ALA A 41 -5.44 -33.77 -6.16
N ARG A 42 -4.87 -32.87 -6.97
CA ARG A 42 -5.17 -31.44 -6.89
C ARG A 42 -6.38 -31.13 -7.76
N GLU A 43 -7.29 -30.32 -7.24
CA GLU A 43 -8.44 -29.84 -8.00
C GLU A 43 -7.97 -28.82 -9.05
N VAL A 44 -8.13 -29.14 -10.32
CA VAL A 44 -7.62 -28.34 -11.45
C VAL A 44 -8.73 -27.73 -12.31
N ALA A 45 -9.97 -28.21 -12.18
CA ALA A 45 -11.15 -27.55 -12.72
C ALA A 45 -12.38 -27.77 -11.84
N GLN A 46 -13.29 -26.81 -11.83
CA GLN A 46 -14.54 -26.85 -11.07
C GLN A 46 -15.68 -26.26 -11.90
N VAL A 47 -16.81 -26.96 -11.96
CA VAL A 47 -18.01 -26.52 -12.68
C VAL A 47 -19.19 -26.50 -11.73
N ARG A 48 -19.96 -25.41 -11.70
CA ARG A 48 -21.25 -25.33 -11.03
C ARG A 48 -22.37 -25.47 -12.04
N ILE A 49 -23.35 -26.30 -11.73
CA ILE A 49 -24.45 -26.66 -12.63
C ILE A 49 -25.77 -26.48 -11.88
N ASP A 50 -26.75 -25.89 -12.56
CA ASP A 50 -28.13 -25.85 -12.12
C ASP A 50 -28.80 -27.21 -12.34
N ASP A 51 -29.37 -27.78 -11.27
CA ASP A 51 -29.95 -29.13 -11.29
C ASP A 51 -31.20 -29.22 -12.17
N ALA A 52 -32.03 -28.18 -12.19
CA ALA A 52 -33.30 -28.19 -12.90
C ALA A 52 -33.12 -28.03 -14.43
N THR A 53 -32.20 -27.17 -14.85
CA THR A 53 -31.99 -26.83 -16.27
C THR A 53 -30.80 -27.56 -16.89
N GLY A 54 -29.88 -28.07 -16.07
CA GLY A 54 -28.60 -28.60 -16.55
C GLY A 54 -27.67 -27.51 -17.10
N ALA A 55 -27.95 -26.23 -16.87
CA ALA A 55 -27.11 -25.14 -17.33
C ALA A 55 -25.80 -25.07 -16.53
N ILE A 56 -24.69 -24.83 -17.22
CA ILE A 56 -23.41 -24.49 -16.58
C ILE A 56 -23.53 -23.05 -16.06
N LEU A 57 -23.49 -22.89 -14.75
CA LEU A 57 -23.59 -21.60 -14.07
C LEU A 57 -22.22 -20.93 -13.96
N GLU A 58 -21.20 -21.70 -13.60
CA GLU A 58 -19.84 -21.22 -13.43
C GLU A 58 -18.83 -22.29 -13.84
N GLU A 59 -17.68 -21.84 -14.35
CA GLU A 59 -16.58 -22.70 -14.76
C GLU A 59 -15.24 -22.07 -14.39
N TRP A 60 -14.46 -22.78 -13.57
CA TRP A 60 -13.20 -22.34 -13.00
C TRP A 60 -12.10 -23.35 -13.30
N THR A 61 -10.90 -22.88 -13.61
CA THR A 61 -9.73 -23.72 -13.88
C THR A 61 -8.50 -23.21 -13.16
N SER A 62 -7.56 -24.11 -12.90
CA SER A 62 -6.24 -23.80 -12.33
C SER A 62 -6.38 -22.97 -11.04
N GLU A 63 -5.77 -21.78 -10.97
CA GLU A 63 -5.76 -20.95 -9.77
C GLU A 63 -7.14 -20.46 -9.31
N GLN A 64 -8.11 -20.35 -10.23
CA GLN A 64 -9.49 -19.91 -9.92
C GLN A 64 -10.26 -20.93 -9.07
N VAL A 65 -9.80 -22.18 -9.07
CA VAL A 65 -10.37 -23.24 -8.24
C VAL A 65 -9.98 -23.03 -6.78
N ALA A 66 -8.69 -22.84 -6.52
CA ALA A 66 -8.14 -22.66 -5.18
C ALA A 66 -8.37 -21.25 -4.60
N TRP A 67 -8.52 -20.24 -5.45
CA TRP A 67 -8.62 -18.84 -5.04
C TRP A 67 -9.86 -18.18 -5.63
N THR A 68 -10.88 -17.95 -4.80
CA THR A 68 -12.11 -17.25 -5.22
C THR A 68 -11.83 -15.82 -5.69
N MET A 69 -10.82 -15.15 -5.12
CA MET A 69 -10.36 -13.82 -5.55
C MET A 69 -9.81 -13.81 -6.98
N ALA A 70 -9.39 -14.95 -7.54
CA ALA A 70 -8.90 -15.06 -8.90
C ALA A 70 -10.03 -15.16 -9.96
N ARG A 71 -11.29 -15.22 -9.53
CA ARG A 71 -12.45 -15.46 -10.42
C ARG A 71 -12.96 -14.21 -11.13
N GLY A 72 -12.53 -13.01 -10.72
CA GLY A 72 -12.94 -11.76 -11.34
C GLY A 72 -14.41 -11.39 -11.10
N TYR A 73 -14.97 -11.77 -9.94
CA TYR A 73 -16.35 -11.42 -9.62
C TYR A 73 -16.55 -9.91 -9.56
N GLU A 74 -17.60 -9.43 -10.24
CA GLU A 74 -17.93 -8.00 -10.25
C GLU A 74 -18.19 -7.51 -8.82
N GLY A 75 -17.54 -6.41 -8.45
CA GLY A 75 -17.69 -5.82 -7.13
C GLY A 75 -16.95 -6.51 -5.99
N ALA A 76 -16.13 -7.54 -6.25
CA ALA A 76 -15.36 -8.24 -5.22
C ALA A 76 -14.35 -7.33 -4.48
N PHE A 77 -13.87 -6.28 -5.14
CA PHE A 77 -12.98 -5.29 -4.55
C PHE A 77 -13.39 -3.89 -4.99
N GLY A 78 -13.52 -2.93 -4.07
CA GLY A 78 -13.73 -1.51 -4.36
C GLY A 78 -15.03 -1.12 -5.06
N ARG A 79 -15.89 -2.08 -5.44
CA ARG A 79 -17.16 -1.90 -6.17
C ARG A 79 -17.08 -0.82 -7.27
N LYS A 80 -17.81 0.29 -7.10
CA LYS A 80 -17.98 1.35 -8.10
C LYS A 80 -16.68 1.99 -8.55
N LEU A 81 -15.63 1.94 -7.72
CA LEU A 81 -14.31 2.44 -8.09
C LEU A 81 -13.79 1.82 -9.39
N ASN A 82 -14.09 0.55 -9.65
CA ASN A 82 -13.64 -0.13 -10.87
C ASN A 82 -14.42 0.30 -12.12
N SER A 83 -15.50 1.07 -11.97
CA SER A 83 -16.19 1.66 -13.10
C SER A 83 -15.24 2.60 -13.86
N PRO A 84 -15.15 2.50 -15.20
CA PRO A 84 -14.37 3.44 -16.01
C PRO A 84 -14.75 4.91 -15.75
N TRP A 85 -16.01 5.16 -15.42
CA TRP A 85 -16.56 6.50 -15.11
C TRP A 85 -16.06 7.08 -13.77
N VAL A 86 -15.49 6.25 -12.90
CA VAL A 86 -14.81 6.72 -11.67
C VAL A 86 -13.30 6.65 -11.87
N TRP A 87 -12.79 5.52 -12.35
CA TRP A 87 -11.35 5.27 -12.50
C TRP A 87 -10.67 6.26 -13.46
N VAL A 88 -11.22 6.48 -14.65
CA VAL A 88 -10.58 7.35 -15.67
C VAL A 88 -10.56 8.82 -15.23
N PRO A 89 -11.69 9.42 -14.77
CA PRO A 89 -11.63 10.79 -14.23
C PRO A 89 -10.66 10.93 -13.06
N LEU A 90 -10.56 9.93 -12.19
CA LEU A 90 -9.61 9.93 -11.08
C LEU A 90 -8.15 9.92 -11.55
N CYS A 91 -7.81 9.08 -12.53
CA CYS A 91 -6.49 9.10 -13.20
C CYS A 91 -6.18 10.45 -13.84
N VAL A 92 -7.15 11.07 -14.53
CA VAL A 92 -6.98 12.40 -15.13
C VAL A 92 -6.75 13.45 -14.06
N MET A 93 -7.56 13.44 -12.99
CA MET A 93 -7.40 14.36 -11.86
C MET A 93 -6.04 14.19 -11.18
N PHE A 94 -5.51 12.97 -11.06
CA PHE A 94 -4.19 12.69 -10.50
C PHE A 94 -3.05 13.29 -11.33
N LEU A 95 -3.15 13.26 -12.66
CA LEU A 95 -2.10 13.76 -13.56
C LEU A 95 -2.19 15.28 -13.79
N ALA A 96 -3.40 15.79 -14.07
CA ALA A 96 -3.60 17.07 -14.72
C ALA A 96 -2.91 18.27 -14.04
N PRO A 97 -2.93 18.42 -12.69
CA PRO A 97 -2.28 19.57 -12.04
C PRO A 97 -0.75 19.61 -12.16
N PHE A 98 -0.13 18.47 -12.47
CA PHE A 98 1.32 18.31 -12.53
C PHE A 98 1.88 18.36 -13.96
N VAL A 99 1.01 18.27 -14.97
CA VAL A 99 1.39 18.34 -16.38
C VAL A 99 1.84 19.75 -16.73
N ASP A 100 3.03 19.85 -17.31
CA ASP A 100 3.54 21.08 -17.93
C ASP A 100 3.54 20.94 -19.46
N PRO A 101 2.59 21.55 -20.18
CA PRO A 101 2.56 21.50 -21.65
C PRO A 101 3.79 22.11 -22.30
N ARG A 102 4.52 23.01 -21.60
CA ARG A 102 5.76 23.61 -22.11
C ARG A 102 6.95 22.66 -21.98
N ARG A 103 6.83 21.60 -21.19
CA ARG A 103 7.88 20.60 -20.95
C ARG A 103 7.26 19.19 -20.94
N PRO A 104 6.80 18.69 -22.10
CA PRO A 104 6.04 17.44 -22.17
C PRO A 104 6.82 16.22 -21.66
N PHE A 105 8.15 16.23 -21.77
CA PHE A 105 9.03 15.13 -21.36
C PHE A 105 9.62 15.27 -19.95
N ARG A 106 8.94 15.99 -19.03
CA ARG A 106 9.35 15.99 -17.62
C ARG A 106 9.28 14.57 -17.09
N LEU A 107 10.36 14.13 -16.43
CA LEU A 107 10.41 12.80 -15.81
C LEU A 107 9.27 12.58 -14.81
N LEU A 108 8.78 13.65 -14.15
CA LEU A 108 7.61 13.55 -13.28
C LEU A 108 6.37 13.03 -14.00
N HIS A 109 6.14 13.40 -15.27
CA HIS A 109 4.98 12.91 -16.01
C HIS A 109 5.07 11.39 -16.17
N LEU A 110 6.25 10.87 -16.53
CA LEU A 110 6.50 9.43 -16.61
C LEU A 110 6.36 8.76 -15.23
N ASP A 111 6.89 9.39 -14.17
CA ASP A 111 6.81 8.86 -12.81
C ASP A 111 5.35 8.69 -12.34
N LEU A 112 4.50 9.69 -12.62
CA LEU A 112 3.07 9.64 -12.28
C LEU A 112 2.29 8.67 -13.18
N LEU A 113 2.62 8.60 -14.48
CA LEU A 113 2.05 7.60 -15.38
C LEU A 113 2.38 6.17 -14.94
N MET A 114 3.60 5.92 -14.47
CA MET A 114 4.00 4.61 -13.95
C MET A 114 3.25 4.26 -12.66
N LEU A 115 2.99 5.22 -11.77
CA LEU A 115 2.10 4.98 -10.62
C LEU A 115 0.66 4.59 -11.03
N LEU A 116 0.18 5.05 -12.19
CA LEU A 116 -1.10 4.62 -12.78
C LEU A 116 -0.98 3.33 -13.60
N GLY A 117 0.23 2.92 -13.97
CA GLY A 117 0.51 1.77 -14.84
C GLY A 117 0.03 0.44 -14.28
N PHE A 118 -0.07 0.32 -12.95
CA PHE A 118 -0.73 -0.83 -12.31
C PHE A 118 -2.17 -1.05 -12.81
N GLY A 119 -2.84 0.00 -13.32
CA GLY A 119 -4.20 -0.09 -13.86
C GLY A 119 -4.30 -1.04 -15.04
N VAL A 120 -3.24 -1.20 -15.84
CA VAL A 120 -3.21 -2.17 -16.94
C VAL A 120 -3.33 -3.59 -16.39
N SER A 121 -2.50 -3.93 -15.39
CA SER A 121 -2.60 -5.20 -14.66
C SER A 121 -3.98 -5.38 -14.02
N HIS A 122 -4.52 -4.32 -13.40
CA HIS A 122 -5.79 -4.37 -12.67
C HIS A 122 -6.98 -4.69 -13.59
N VAL A 123 -6.97 -4.24 -14.85
CA VAL A 123 -7.99 -4.62 -15.83
C VAL A 123 -8.04 -6.14 -16.05
N PHE A 124 -6.88 -6.78 -16.18
CA PHE A 124 -6.80 -8.24 -16.35
C PHE A 124 -7.20 -8.97 -15.07
N PHE A 125 -6.81 -8.45 -13.90
CA PHE A 125 -7.25 -8.99 -12.62
C PHE A 125 -8.78 -9.00 -12.47
N ASN A 126 -9.44 -7.88 -12.80
CA ASN A 126 -10.90 -7.78 -12.72
C ASN A 126 -11.61 -8.70 -13.71
N ARG A 127 -10.93 -9.19 -14.75
CA ARG A 127 -11.44 -10.22 -15.68
C ARG A 127 -11.12 -11.66 -15.24
N GLY A 128 -10.41 -11.83 -14.12
CA GLY A 128 -9.92 -13.13 -13.66
C GLY A 128 -8.75 -13.70 -14.47
N GLU A 129 -8.11 -12.88 -15.33
CA GLU A 129 -6.97 -13.27 -16.18
C GLU A 129 -5.64 -13.15 -15.40
N ILE A 130 -5.47 -13.97 -14.36
CA ILE A 130 -4.38 -13.85 -13.38
C ILE A 130 -2.99 -14.06 -13.99
N ASP A 131 -2.83 -14.99 -14.94
CA ASP A 131 -1.57 -15.26 -15.64
C ASP A 131 -1.06 -14.06 -16.44
N THR A 132 -1.97 -13.21 -16.92
CA THR A 132 -1.61 -11.99 -17.64
C THR A 132 -1.46 -10.81 -16.68
N SER A 133 -2.35 -10.71 -15.69
CA SER A 133 -2.32 -9.64 -14.70
C SER A 133 -0.97 -9.63 -13.96
N VAL A 134 -0.56 -10.75 -13.38
CA VAL A 134 0.55 -10.79 -12.42
C VAL A 134 1.88 -10.32 -13.03
N PRO A 135 2.33 -10.79 -14.22
CA PRO A 135 3.56 -10.31 -14.82
C PRO A 135 3.58 -8.81 -15.10
N LEU A 136 2.43 -8.19 -15.41
CA LEU A 136 2.32 -6.76 -15.74
C LEU A 136 2.60 -5.83 -14.56
N VAL A 137 2.54 -6.34 -13.32
CA VAL A 137 2.90 -5.58 -12.12
C VAL A 137 4.42 -5.29 -12.06
N TYR A 138 5.24 -6.24 -12.49
CA TYR A 138 6.70 -6.20 -12.26
C TYR A 138 7.42 -5.08 -13.01
N PRO A 139 7.14 -4.80 -14.31
CA PRO A 139 7.75 -3.65 -14.98
C PRO A 139 7.50 -2.32 -14.26
N VAL A 140 6.30 -2.14 -13.70
CA VAL A 140 5.93 -0.94 -12.94
C VAL A 140 6.71 -0.87 -11.63
N LEU A 141 6.74 -1.95 -10.85
CA LEU A 141 7.51 -2.01 -9.59
C LEU A 141 9.01 -1.81 -9.83
N LEU A 142 9.57 -2.42 -10.87
CA LEU A 142 10.98 -2.29 -11.22
C LEU A 142 11.33 -0.87 -11.66
N TYR A 143 10.47 -0.22 -12.45
CA TYR A 143 10.63 1.20 -12.80
C TYR A 143 10.65 2.06 -11.54
N LEU A 144 9.64 1.90 -10.67
CA LEU A 144 9.52 2.70 -9.45
C LEU A 144 10.69 2.44 -8.50
N LEU A 145 11.13 1.19 -8.34
CA LEU A 145 12.32 0.84 -7.56
C LEU A 145 13.55 1.57 -8.09
N ALA A 146 13.86 1.42 -9.39
CA ALA A 146 15.02 2.06 -10.02
C ALA A 146 14.95 3.59 -9.86
N ARG A 147 13.76 4.15 -10.06
CA ARG A 147 13.50 5.59 -9.96
C ARG A 147 13.67 6.13 -8.54
N MET A 148 13.22 5.38 -7.54
CA MET A 148 13.34 5.72 -6.12
C MET A 148 14.78 5.57 -5.63
N LEU A 149 15.50 4.53 -6.05
CA LEU A 149 16.94 4.40 -5.81
C LEU A 149 17.70 5.58 -6.44
N TRP A 150 17.38 5.94 -7.69
CA TRP A 150 17.98 7.10 -8.34
C TRP A 150 17.73 8.40 -7.56
N ALA A 151 16.49 8.65 -7.13
CA ALA A 151 16.17 9.83 -6.32
C ALA A 151 16.88 9.84 -4.97
N GLY A 152 17.01 8.67 -4.34
CA GLY A 152 17.64 8.51 -3.03
C GLY A 152 19.16 8.70 -3.06
N PHE A 153 19.85 8.14 -4.06
CA PHE A 153 21.31 8.20 -4.17
C PHE A 153 21.84 9.38 -5.00
N ARG A 154 21.02 9.93 -5.90
CA ARG A 154 21.36 11.10 -6.74
C ARG A 154 20.33 12.21 -6.57
N PRO A 155 20.24 12.83 -5.37
CA PRO A 155 19.28 13.88 -5.12
C PRO A 155 19.53 15.07 -6.06
N ARG A 156 18.47 15.57 -6.69
CA ARG A 156 18.55 16.73 -7.58
C ARG A 156 17.33 17.61 -7.41
N GLU A 157 17.55 18.83 -6.96
CA GLU A 157 16.50 19.85 -6.98
C GLU A 157 16.16 20.23 -8.43
N ARG A 158 14.87 20.44 -8.69
CA ARG A 158 14.35 20.82 -10.00
C ARG A 158 13.87 22.26 -9.92
N ARG A 159 14.49 23.16 -10.68
CA ARG A 159 14.09 24.58 -10.78
C ARG A 159 12.90 24.72 -11.74
N GLU A 160 11.81 24.06 -11.39
CA GLU A 160 10.59 23.96 -12.18
C GLU A 160 9.40 24.02 -11.22
N ARG A 161 8.31 24.67 -11.66
CA ARG A 161 7.09 24.76 -10.85
C ARG A 161 6.49 23.37 -10.66
N LEU A 162 6.10 23.05 -9.43
CA LEU A 162 5.40 21.79 -9.13
C LEU A 162 4.01 21.78 -9.77
N LEU A 163 3.27 22.89 -9.62
CA LEU A 163 1.97 23.14 -10.22
C LEU A 163 2.15 24.16 -11.36
N PRO A 164 2.26 23.73 -12.63
CA PRO A 164 2.64 24.62 -13.72
C PRO A 164 1.51 25.59 -14.11
N MET A 165 0.26 25.11 -14.05
CA MET A 165 -0.92 25.82 -14.55
C MET A 165 -1.95 26.14 -13.48
N VAL A 166 -2.09 25.29 -12.45
CA VAL A 166 -3.21 25.37 -11.51
C VAL A 166 -2.75 26.01 -10.18
N PRO A 167 -3.41 27.07 -9.69
CA PRO A 167 -3.12 27.62 -8.37
C PRO A 167 -3.46 26.62 -7.26
N ALA A 168 -2.65 26.57 -6.20
CA ALA A 168 -2.89 25.65 -5.09
C ALA A 168 -4.23 25.88 -4.37
N THR A 169 -4.80 27.09 -4.41
CA THR A 169 -6.12 27.37 -3.84
C THR A 169 -7.24 26.60 -4.55
N TRP A 170 -7.17 26.48 -5.88
CA TRP A 170 -8.12 25.67 -6.64
C TRP A 170 -7.96 24.17 -6.32
N LEU A 171 -6.72 23.69 -6.20
CA LEU A 171 -6.47 22.30 -5.76
C LEU A 171 -7.03 22.04 -4.37
N LEU A 172 -6.96 23.02 -3.45
CA LEU A 172 -7.53 22.87 -2.11
C LEU A 172 -9.07 22.74 -2.15
N VAL A 173 -9.75 23.56 -2.95
CA VAL A 173 -11.21 23.46 -3.11
C VAL A 173 -11.61 22.09 -3.67
N VAL A 174 -10.93 21.64 -4.72
CA VAL A 174 -11.16 20.31 -5.31
C VAL A 174 -10.83 19.20 -4.31
N LEU A 175 -9.75 19.34 -3.54
CA LEU A 175 -9.37 18.39 -2.49
C LEU A 175 -10.48 18.22 -1.44
N VAL A 176 -11.07 19.32 -0.96
CA VAL A 176 -12.18 19.25 0.01
C VAL A 176 -13.38 18.51 -0.58
N ALA A 177 -13.75 18.82 -1.82
CA ALA A 177 -14.83 18.11 -2.51
C ALA A 177 -14.51 16.61 -2.72
N LEU A 178 -13.27 16.29 -3.09
CA LEU A 178 -12.79 14.92 -3.24
C LEU A 178 -12.83 14.13 -1.93
N VAL A 179 -12.48 14.74 -0.80
CA VAL A 179 -12.60 14.08 0.51
C VAL A 179 -14.04 13.68 0.78
N GLY A 180 -15.00 14.60 0.58
CA GLY A 180 -16.42 14.30 0.71
C GLY A 180 -16.88 13.20 -0.24
N PHE A 181 -16.48 13.26 -1.51
CA PHE A 181 -16.78 12.23 -2.51
C PHE A 181 -16.23 10.85 -2.11
N ARG A 182 -14.97 10.76 -1.66
CA ARG A 182 -14.32 9.50 -1.28
C ARG A 182 -15.00 8.83 -0.08
N VAL A 183 -15.35 9.64 0.93
CA VAL A 183 -16.06 9.17 2.11
C VAL A 183 -17.49 8.75 1.74
N GLY A 184 -18.20 9.56 0.95
CA GLY A 184 -19.53 9.22 0.48
C GLY A 184 -19.55 7.94 -0.36
N LEU A 185 -18.60 7.77 -1.28
CA LEU A 185 -18.45 6.55 -2.07
C LEU A 185 -18.18 5.34 -1.18
N ASN A 186 -17.33 5.50 -0.15
CA ASN A 186 -17.04 4.43 0.81
C ASN A 186 -18.30 3.97 1.55
N VAL A 187 -19.12 4.91 2.02
CA VAL A 187 -20.32 4.58 2.79
C VAL A 187 -21.43 4.01 1.91
N ILE A 188 -21.51 4.41 0.63
CA ILE A 188 -22.67 4.09 -0.23
C ILE A 188 -22.42 2.90 -1.16
N ASP A 189 -21.23 2.79 -1.76
CA ASP A 189 -20.96 1.84 -2.85
C ASP A 189 -19.53 1.31 -2.81
N SER A 190 -19.18 0.70 -1.67
CA SER A 190 -17.90 0.04 -1.40
C SER A 190 -18.13 -1.31 -0.72
N ASN A 191 -17.08 -2.10 -0.49
CA ASN A 191 -17.22 -3.39 0.19
C ASN A 191 -16.10 -3.63 1.20
N VAL A 192 -16.39 -4.48 2.18
CA VAL A 192 -15.40 -4.96 3.14
C VAL A 192 -14.90 -6.32 2.70
N ILE A 193 -13.60 -6.44 2.46
CA ILE A 193 -12.97 -7.72 2.14
C ILE A 193 -12.47 -8.44 3.40
N ASP A 194 -11.99 -9.67 3.22
CA ASP A 194 -11.47 -10.55 4.25
C ASP A 194 -10.52 -9.85 5.23
N VAL A 195 -9.60 -9.00 4.74
CA VAL A 195 -8.64 -8.31 5.61
C VAL A 195 -9.29 -7.24 6.49
N GLY A 196 -10.32 -6.55 5.98
CA GLY A 196 -11.08 -5.55 6.75
C GLY A 196 -11.99 -6.22 7.78
N TYR A 197 -12.65 -7.31 7.37
CA TYR A 197 -13.49 -8.14 8.22
C TYR A 197 -12.69 -8.77 9.36
N ALA A 198 -11.50 -9.33 9.06
CA ALA A 198 -10.59 -9.84 10.09
C ALA A 198 -10.18 -8.77 11.12
N GLY A 199 -10.07 -7.50 10.69
CA GLY A 199 -9.82 -6.38 11.59
C GLY A 199 -10.96 -6.16 12.59
N VAL A 200 -12.21 -6.27 12.14
CA VAL A 200 -13.41 -6.12 12.98
C VAL A 200 -13.55 -7.30 13.96
N ILE A 201 -13.49 -8.54 13.48
CA ILE A 201 -13.62 -9.72 14.34
C ILE A 201 -12.50 -9.76 15.39
N GLY A 202 -11.27 -9.47 14.99
CA GLY A 202 -10.16 -9.44 15.95
C GLY A 202 -10.32 -8.32 16.97
N ALA A 203 -10.96 -7.21 16.63
CA ALA A 203 -11.27 -6.14 17.58
C ALA A 203 -12.36 -6.55 18.57
N ASP A 204 -13.43 -7.17 18.09
CA ASP A 204 -14.52 -7.74 18.87
C ASP A 204 -14.00 -8.77 19.89
N ARG A 205 -13.20 -9.74 19.42
CA ARG A 205 -12.50 -10.69 20.29
C ARG A 205 -11.65 -10.03 21.37
N ILE A 206 -10.90 -8.98 21.02
CA ILE A 206 -10.09 -8.24 22.01
C ILE A 206 -10.98 -7.58 23.05
N ALA A 207 -12.11 -7.00 22.64
CA ALA A 207 -13.04 -6.33 23.55
C ALA A 207 -13.72 -7.31 24.51
N ASP A 208 -14.06 -8.51 24.03
CA ASP A 208 -14.69 -9.56 24.83
C ASP A 208 -13.70 -10.37 25.68
N GLY A 209 -12.39 -10.13 25.50
CA GLY A 209 -11.33 -10.83 26.24
C GLY A 209 -11.03 -12.22 25.70
N ASP A 210 -11.47 -12.52 24.48
CA ASP A 210 -11.22 -13.77 23.80
C ASP A 210 -9.78 -13.86 23.26
N PRO A 211 -9.23 -15.09 23.13
CA PRO A 211 -7.94 -15.29 22.49
C PRO A 211 -7.93 -14.73 21.06
N LEU A 212 -6.95 -13.87 20.77
CA LEU A 212 -6.79 -13.27 19.44
C LEU A 212 -6.35 -14.30 18.38
N TYR A 213 -5.42 -15.17 18.76
CA TYR A 213 -4.89 -16.25 17.90
C TYR A 213 -5.46 -17.59 18.36
N GLY A 214 -5.73 -18.48 17.40
CA GLY A 214 -6.23 -19.80 17.73
C GLY A 214 -7.22 -20.37 16.71
N PRO A 215 -7.78 -21.56 16.97
CA PRO A 215 -8.85 -22.12 16.15
C PRO A 215 -10.14 -21.28 16.28
N GLY A 216 -11.02 -21.40 15.29
CA GLY A 216 -12.36 -20.81 15.34
C GLY A 216 -12.38 -19.30 15.26
N PHE A 217 -11.48 -18.67 14.50
CA PHE A 217 -11.43 -17.21 14.36
C PHE A 217 -12.77 -16.64 13.84
N SER A 218 -13.32 -17.23 12.78
CA SER A 218 -14.70 -17.06 12.33
C SER A 218 -15.07 -18.21 11.38
N ASP A 219 -16.36 -18.45 11.16
CA ASP A 219 -16.84 -19.46 10.20
C ASP A 219 -16.60 -19.02 8.74
N ASP A 220 -16.62 -17.71 8.48
CA ASP A 220 -16.41 -17.15 7.14
C ASP A 220 -14.93 -17.01 6.76
N VAL A 221 -14.06 -16.70 7.72
CA VAL A 221 -12.62 -16.51 7.54
C VAL A 221 -11.85 -17.26 8.63
N GLU A 222 -11.55 -18.53 8.36
CA GLU A 222 -10.82 -19.41 9.28
C GLU A 222 -9.40 -18.88 9.62
N ARG A 223 -8.77 -18.15 8.70
CA ARG A 223 -7.39 -17.62 8.81
C ARG A 223 -7.35 -16.09 8.88
N GLY A 224 -8.25 -15.48 9.65
CA GLY A 224 -8.26 -14.04 9.90
C GLY A 224 -7.19 -13.58 10.91
N ASP A 225 -6.65 -14.51 11.71
CA ASP A 225 -5.67 -14.29 12.77
C ASP A 225 -4.22 -14.17 12.28
N THR A 226 -3.99 -13.70 11.05
CA THR A 226 -2.67 -13.74 10.39
C THR A 226 -1.91 -12.42 10.40
N TYR A 227 -2.50 -11.39 11.02
CA TYR A 227 -1.91 -10.06 11.21
C TYR A 227 -1.33 -9.91 12.61
N GLY A 228 -0.44 -8.93 12.78
CA GLY A 228 0.04 -8.59 14.12
C GLY A 228 -1.02 -7.81 14.93
N PRO A 229 -0.91 -7.77 16.28
CA PRO A 229 -1.97 -7.30 17.16
C PRO A 229 -2.43 -5.86 16.92
N VAL A 230 -1.54 -4.98 16.44
CA VAL A 230 -1.89 -3.58 16.18
C VAL A 230 -2.93 -3.43 15.08
N THR A 231 -2.99 -4.39 14.15
CA THR A 231 -4.05 -4.41 13.13
C THR A 231 -5.42 -4.45 13.80
N TYR A 232 -5.68 -5.42 14.69
CA TYR A 232 -6.97 -5.57 15.35
C TYR A 232 -7.23 -4.45 16.38
N LEU A 233 -6.21 -4.10 17.18
CA LEU A 233 -6.32 -2.98 18.14
C LEU A 233 -6.72 -1.66 17.48
N SER A 234 -6.31 -1.43 16.24
CA SER A 234 -6.68 -0.21 15.51
C SER A 234 -8.15 -0.14 15.11
N TYR A 235 -8.86 -1.28 15.13
CA TYR A 235 -10.28 -1.39 14.83
C TYR A 235 -11.15 -1.31 16.09
N VAL A 236 -10.62 -1.60 17.29
CA VAL A 236 -11.35 -1.58 18.58
C VAL A 236 -12.18 -0.32 18.79
N PRO A 237 -11.68 0.92 18.59
CA PRO A 237 -12.52 2.11 18.81
C PRO A 237 -13.75 2.17 17.88
N PHE A 238 -13.67 1.57 16.69
CA PHE A 238 -14.74 1.59 15.69
C PHE A 238 -15.73 0.45 15.90
N GLU A 239 -15.22 -0.73 16.23
CA GLU A 239 -16.03 -1.88 16.62
C GLU A 239 -16.84 -1.54 17.87
N GLN A 240 -16.23 -0.99 18.91
CA GLN A 240 -16.96 -0.58 20.13
C GLN A 240 -18.00 0.54 19.90
N ALA A 241 -17.84 1.35 18.86
CA ALA A 241 -18.82 2.37 18.48
C ALA A 241 -19.92 1.83 17.56
N MET A 242 -19.61 0.81 16.76
CA MET A 242 -20.47 0.19 15.75
C MET A 242 -20.21 -1.33 15.77
N PRO A 243 -20.80 -2.04 16.75
CA PRO A 243 -20.44 -3.43 17.04
C PRO A 243 -20.67 -4.38 15.88
N TRP A 244 -19.87 -5.44 15.87
CA TRP A 244 -20.06 -6.52 14.91
C TRP A 244 -21.39 -7.25 15.17
N SER A 245 -22.09 -7.63 14.10
CA SER A 245 -23.39 -8.29 14.16
C SER A 245 -23.31 -9.81 14.33
N GLY A 246 -22.13 -10.40 14.13
CA GLY A 246 -21.90 -11.84 14.06
C GLY A 246 -21.81 -12.40 12.64
N ASP A 247 -22.15 -11.60 11.62
CA ASP A 247 -22.10 -12.00 10.20
C ASP A 247 -21.14 -11.11 9.40
N TRP A 248 -20.67 -11.59 8.25
CA TRP A 248 -19.98 -10.74 7.27
C TRP A 248 -20.97 -9.89 6.47
N ASP A 249 -21.46 -8.83 7.09
CA ASP A 249 -22.42 -7.88 6.54
C ASP A 249 -21.76 -6.59 5.98
N ASP A 250 -22.38 -5.42 6.21
CA ASP A 250 -21.83 -4.12 5.83
C ASP A 250 -20.65 -3.67 6.70
N LEU A 251 -20.49 -4.22 7.92
CA LEU A 251 -19.36 -3.98 8.82
C LEU A 251 -18.96 -2.49 9.00
N PRO A 252 -19.83 -1.63 9.57
CA PRO A 252 -19.58 -0.19 9.67
C PRO A 252 -18.28 0.17 10.41
N ALA A 253 -17.83 -0.67 11.34
CA ALA A 253 -16.54 -0.55 12.01
C ALA A 253 -15.35 -0.55 11.03
N ALA A 254 -15.38 -1.41 10.00
CA ALA A 254 -14.33 -1.46 8.99
C ALA A 254 -14.31 -0.20 8.12
N HIS A 255 -15.49 0.33 7.78
CA HIS A 255 -15.62 1.62 7.10
C HIS A 255 -15.03 2.76 7.93
N GLY A 256 -15.42 2.85 9.21
CA GLY A 256 -14.90 3.85 10.14
C GLY A 256 -13.37 3.82 10.24
N ALA A 257 -12.80 2.63 10.42
CA ALA A 257 -11.36 2.43 10.51
C ALA A 257 -10.64 2.84 9.21
N SER A 258 -11.11 2.36 8.06
CA SER A 258 -10.49 2.66 6.76
C SER A 258 -10.55 4.16 6.41
N ILE A 259 -11.68 4.82 6.66
CA ILE A 259 -11.84 6.27 6.51
C ILE A 259 -10.84 7.01 7.42
N ALA A 260 -10.71 6.61 8.69
CA ALA A 260 -9.79 7.24 9.61
C ALA A 260 -8.33 7.12 9.13
N PHE A 261 -7.91 5.93 8.68
CA PHE A 261 -6.57 5.73 8.15
C PHE A 261 -6.31 6.58 6.90
N ASP A 262 -7.27 6.66 5.97
CA ASP A 262 -7.16 7.50 4.76
C ASP A 262 -7.02 8.99 5.12
N LEU A 263 -7.89 9.48 6.01
CA LEU A 263 -7.90 10.89 6.41
C LEU A 263 -6.62 11.27 7.16
N ILE A 264 -6.15 10.44 8.11
CA ILE A 264 -4.90 10.71 8.84
C ILE A 264 -3.71 10.72 7.87
N THR A 265 -3.68 9.80 6.90
CA THR A 265 -2.65 9.78 5.84
C THR A 265 -2.69 11.07 5.01
N LEU A 266 -3.87 11.47 4.55
CA LEU A 266 -4.09 12.68 3.74
C LEU A 266 -3.67 13.95 4.50
N PHE A 267 -4.20 14.16 5.70
CA PHE A 267 -3.86 15.31 6.53
C PHE A 267 -2.38 15.31 6.91
N GLY A 268 -1.84 14.13 7.22
CA GLY A 268 -0.43 13.96 7.52
C GLY A 268 0.48 14.37 6.35
N LEU A 269 0.10 14.03 5.12
CA LEU A 269 0.81 14.46 3.91
C LEU A 269 0.74 15.98 3.69
N VAL A 270 -0.41 16.61 3.96
CA VAL A 270 -0.54 18.08 3.90
C VAL A 270 0.38 18.75 4.92
N ILE A 271 0.40 18.27 6.17
CA ILE A 271 1.28 18.78 7.22
C ILE A 271 2.75 18.53 6.86
N LEU A 272 3.07 17.35 6.32
CA LEU A 272 4.41 16.98 5.93
C LEU A 272 4.96 17.93 4.86
N GLY A 273 4.19 18.22 3.81
CA GLY A 273 4.60 19.19 2.77
C GLY A 273 4.90 20.58 3.34
N ARG A 274 4.07 21.04 4.29
CA ARG A 274 4.29 22.31 5.02
C ARG A 274 5.54 22.32 5.90
N ARG A 275 5.96 21.17 6.42
CA ARG A 275 7.17 21.04 7.26
C ARG A 275 8.44 20.84 6.43
N LEU A 276 8.33 20.29 5.22
CA LEU A 276 9.48 20.04 4.35
C LEU A 276 10.03 21.31 3.69
N ARG A 277 9.24 22.38 3.60
CA ARG A 277 9.67 23.66 3.01
C ARG A 277 9.05 24.85 3.76
N PRO A 278 9.74 25.99 3.85
CA PRO A 278 9.17 27.18 4.48
C PRO A 278 8.16 27.91 3.56
N GLY A 279 7.25 28.66 4.19
CA GLY A 279 6.39 29.63 3.53
C GLY A 279 5.45 29.04 2.47
N LYS A 280 5.23 29.81 1.40
CA LYS A 280 4.28 29.47 0.33
C LYS A 280 4.64 28.17 -0.40
N GLU A 281 5.91 27.87 -0.58
CA GLU A 281 6.34 26.62 -1.25
C GLU A 281 5.98 25.37 -0.45
N GLY A 282 6.02 25.44 0.90
CA GLY A 282 5.59 24.35 1.77
C GLY A 282 4.07 24.17 1.76
N TYR A 283 3.32 25.28 1.74
CA TYR A 283 1.87 25.24 1.57
C TYR A 283 1.46 24.57 0.25
N GLU A 284 2.11 24.97 -0.86
CA GLU A 284 1.86 24.38 -2.18
C GLU A 284 2.23 22.89 -2.22
N LEU A 285 3.37 22.50 -1.64
CA LEU A 285 3.75 21.09 -1.55
C LEU A 285 2.75 20.29 -0.71
N GLY A 286 2.28 20.83 0.42
CA GLY A 286 1.30 20.17 1.28
C GLY A 286 -0.01 19.90 0.55
N ILE A 287 -0.56 20.91 -0.13
CA ILE A 287 -1.79 20.73 -0.93
C ILE A 287 -1.55 19.74 -2.07
N ALA A 288 -0.43 19.85 -2.78
CA ALA A 288 -0.10 18.93 -3.87
C ALA A 288 -0.01 17.47 -3.39
N LEU A 289 0.57 17.20 -2.22
CA LEU A 289 0.65 15.86 -1.66
C LEU A 289 -0.72 15.32 -1.22
N GLY A 290 -1.51 16.13 -0.50
CA GLY A 290 -2.86 15.75 -0.09
C GLY A 290 -3.78 15.50 -1.28
N TYR A 291 -3.71 16.38 -2.29
CA TYR A 291 -4.42 16.22 -3.56
C TYR A 291 -3.97 14.97 -4.32
N ALA A 292 -2.66 14.73 -4.45
CA ALA A 292 -2.15 13.55 -5.12
C ALA A 292 -2.62 12.26 -4.44
N TRP A 293 -2.63 12.21 -3.10
CA TRP A 293 -3.20 11.08 -2.35
C TRP A 293 -4.70 10.91 -2.60
N ALA A 294 -5.48 11.99 -2.45
CA ALA A 294 -6.93 11.96 -2.64
C ALA A 294 -7.36 11.60 -4.06
N THR A 295 -6.51 11.87 -5.06
CA THR A 295 -6.77 11.52 -6.47
C THR A 295 -6.09 10.23 -6.90
N TYR A 296 -5.29 9.58 -6.05
CA TYR A 296 -4.59 8.38 -6.46
C TYR A 296 -5.52 7.16 -6.45
N PRO A 297 -5.70 6.43 -7.58
CA PRO A 297 -6.64 5.32 -7.64
C PRO A 297 -6.38 4.23 -6.60
N TYR A 298 -5.12 3.92 -6.28
CA TYR A 298 -4.80 2.87 -5.32
C TYR A 298 -4.95 3.30 -3.85
N ALA A 299 -4.85 4.60 -3.56
CA ALA A 299 -5.26 5.12 -2.26
C ALA A 299 -6.78 5.01 -2.10
N LEU A 300 -7.55 5.31 -3.16
CA LEU A 300 -9.00 5.09 -3.12
C LEU A 300 -9.34 3.60 -3.08
N PHE A 301 -8.60 2.75 -3.78
CA PHE A 301 -8.83 1.30 -3.79
C PHE A 301 -8.69 0.68 -2.41
N ALA A 302 -7.66 1.07 -1.64
CA ALA A 302 -7.53 0.64 -0.25
C ALA A 302 -8.72 1.07 0.61
N LEU A 303 -9.20 2.32 0.43
CA LEU A 303 -10.37 2.86 1.12
C LEU A 303 -11.67 2.13 0.73
N GLN A 304 -11.97 1.97 -0.56
CA GLN A 304 -13.24 1.37 -1.04
C GLN A 304 -13.30 -0.15 -0.84
N THR A 305 -12.18 -0.76 -0.49
CA THR A 305 -12.07 -2.18 -0.13
C THR A 305 -12.10 -2.35 1.40
N ASN A 306 -12.16 -1.25 2.15
CA ASN A 306 -12.11 -1.18 3.62
C ASN A 306 -10.95 -1.99 4.22
N SER A 307 -9.82 -1.98 3.51
CA SER A 307 -8.66 -2.76 3.90
C SER A 307 -7.87 -2.09 5.02
N ASN A 308 -7.36 -2.92 5.94
CA ASN A 308 -6.36 -2.52 6.93
C ASN A 308 -5.00 -2.12 6.32
N ASP A 309 -4.79 -2.25 5.00
CA ASP A 309 -3.61 -1.72 4.31
C ASP A 309 -3.53 -0.19 4.35
N GLY A 310 -4.65 0.52 4.57
CA GLY A 310 -4.65 1.95 4.83
C GLY A 310 -3.84 2.33 6.08
N LEU A 311 -3.84 1.48 7.11
CA LEU A 311 -3.06 1.66 8.34
C LEU A 311 -1.56 1.78 8.05
N LEU A 312 -1.07 1.01 7.07
CA LEU A 312 0.34 0.98 6.69
C LEU A 312 0.74 2.31 6.06
N ALA A 313 -0.09 2.86 5.18
CA ALA A 313 0.10 4.18 4.61
C ALA A 313 0.16 5.25 5.72
N MET A 314 -0.75 5.19 6.68
CA MET A 314 -0.78 6.08 7.84
C MET A 314 0.54 6.02 8.63
N CYS A 315 1.02 4.81 8.98
CA CYS A 315 2.28 4.64 9.71
C CYS A 315 3.49 5.20 8.96
N THR A 316 3.55 5.07 7.62
CA THR A 316 4.64 5.67 6.83
C THR A 316 4.66 7.19 6.91
N VAL A 317 3.49 7.83 6.85
CA VAL A 317 3.35 9.29 6.95
C VAL A 317 3.69 9.76 8.36
N LEU A 318 3.24 9.03 9.40
CA LEU A 318 3.59 9.33 10.79
C LEU A 318 5.11 9.22 11.02
N ALA A 319 5.78 8.23 10.43
CA ALA A 319 7.24 8.09 10.49
C ALA A 319 7.95 9.28 9.84
N MET A 320 7.44 9.76 8.69
CA MET A 320 7.96 10.97 8.02
C MET A 320 7.68 12.25 8.81
N LEU A 321 6.51 12.38 9.44
CA LEU A 321 6.21 13.52 10.30
C LEU A 321 7.12 13.54 11.53
N ALA A 322 7.33 12.39 12.18
CA ALA A 322 8.28 12.27 13.27
C ALA A 322 9.70 12.63 12.83
N LEU A 323 10.11 12.24 11.61
CA LEU A 323 11.39 12.62 11.02
C LEU A 323 11.57 14.15 10.94
N THR A 324 10.53 14.91 10.61
CA THR A 324 10.63 16.40 10.53
C THR A 324 10.88 17.10 11.86
N LEU A 325 10.76 16.41 13.00
CA LEU A 325 11.05 16.98 14.33
C LEU A 325 12.56 17.10 14.60
N ALA A 326 13.42 16.45 13.81
CA ALA A 326 14.83 16.24 14.12
C ALA A 326 15.70 17.51 14.27
N PRO A 327 15.47 18.66 13.61
CA PRO A 327 16.31 19.84 13.87
C PRO A 327 16.08 20.45 15.26
N ALA A 328 14.88 20.31 15.82
CA ALA A 328 14.46 21.00 17.04
C ALA A 328 14.35 20.07 18.26
N ARG A 329 14.01 18.78 18.04
CA ARG A 329 13.69 17.81 19.09
C ARG A 329 14.19 16.42 18.71
N GLU A 330 15.52 16.26 18.64
CA GLU A 330 16.16 15.02 18.15
C GLU A 330 15.70 13.74 18.85
N GLY A 331 15.61 13.74 20.19
CA GLY A 331 15.17 12.58 20.96
C GLY A 331 13.71 12.21 20.70
N LEU A 332 12.82 13.19 20.69
CA LEU A 332 11.40 13.00 20.37
C LEU A 332 11.22 12.51 18.92
N SER A 333 12.02 13.04 17.99
CA SER A 333 12.04 12.60 16.61
C SER A 333 12.46 11.13 16.50
N ALA A 334 13.50 10.71 17.22
CA ALA A 334 13.95 9.32 17.22
C ALA A 334 12.89 8.37 17.81
N ALA A 335 12.31 8.73 18.96
CA ALA A 335 11.24 7.94 19.58
C ALA A 335 10.01 7.85 18.67
N GLY A 336 9.54 8.97 18.13
CA GLY A 336 8.38 9.01 17.24
C GLY A 336 8.57 8.19 15.96
N ARG A 337 9.78 8.18 15.38
CA ARG A 337 10.10 7.30 14.24
C ARG A 337 10.08 5.83 14.65
N GLY A 338 10.64 5.49 15.81
CA GLY A 338 10.66 4.13 16.35
C GLY A 338 9.24 3.60 16.59
N LEU A 339 8.38 4.41 17.20
CA LEU A 339 6.96 4.11 17.41
C LEU A 339 6.22 3.95 16.07
N ALA A 340 6.39 4.86 15.12
CA ALA A 340 5.66 4.76 13.85
C ALA A 340 6.07 3.53 13.00
N VAL A 341 7.36 3.20 12.97
CA VAL A 341 7.85 1.98 12.30
C VAL A 341 7.39 0.73 13.07
N GLY A 342 7.44 0.76 14.40
CA GLY A 342 6.97 -0.33 15.24
C GLY A 342 5.45 -0.56 15.12
N LEU A 343 4.63 0.48 14.96
CA LEU A 343 3.18 0.36 14.73
C LEU A 343 2.92 -0.36 13.41
N GLY A 344 3.63 0.05 12.35
CA GLY A 344 3.55 -0.61 11.06
C GLY A 344 3.98 -2.07 11.15
N ALA A 345 5.11 -2.36 11.79
CA ALA A 345 5.65 -3.71 11.96
C ALA A 345 4.75 -4.63 12.83
N ALA A 346 4.13 -4.09 13.87
CA ALA A 346 3.19 -4.79 14.73
C ALA A 346 1.79 -4.93 14.10
N ALA A 347 1.49 -4.22 13.02
CA ALA A 347 0.29 -4.43 12.21
C ALA A 347 0.56 -5.52 11.15
N LYS A 348 1.61 -5.33 10.34
CA LYS A 348 2.11 -6.29 9.35
C LYS A 348 3.64 -6.24 9.36
N PHE A 349 4.36 -7.36 9.30
CA PHE A 349 5.81 -7.37 9.56
C PHE A 349 6.68 -6.63 8.52
N GLY A 350 6.18 -6.44 7.29
CA GLY A 350 6.95 -5.85 6.17
C GLY A 350 7.63 -4.49 6.44
N PRO A 351 7.00 -3.49 7.09
CA PRO A 351 7.60 -2.21 7.43
C PRO A 351 8.80 -2.30 8.38
N LEU A 352 9.05 -3.43 9.05
CA LEU A 352 10.27 -3.60 9.86
C LEU A 352 11.54 -3.43 9.02
N ALA A 353 11.48 -3.72 7.72
CA ALA A 353 12.57 -3.46 6.78
C ALA A 353 12.96 -1.97 6.68
N LEU A 354 12.08 -1.05 7.07
CA LEU A 354 12.36 0.39 7.12
C LEU A 354 13.18 0.80 8.36
N ALA A 355 13.28 -0.06 9.37
CA ALA A 355 13.93 0.27 10.65
C ALA A 355 15.38 0.78 10.48
N PRO A 356 16.26 0.17 9.66
CA PRO A 356 17.63 0.66 9.51
C PRO A 356 17.69 2.08 8.92
N LEU A 357 16.81 2.40 7.97
CA LEU A 357 16.71 3.72 7.36
C LEU A 357 16.23 4.79 8.37
N PHE A 358 15.16 4.49 9.11
CA PHE A 358 14.54 5.44 10.04
C PHE A 358 15.29 5.56 11.37
N ALA A 359 16.04 4.55 11.79
CA ALA A 359 16.95 4.63 12.94
C ALA A 359 17.99 5.74 12.72
N GLY A 360 18.60 5.78 11.53
CA GLY A 360 19.59 6.80 11.20
C GLY A 360 19.01 8.21 10.98
N GLY A 361 17.73 8.34 10.63
CA GLY A 361 17.08 9.63 10.38
C GLY A 361 17.65 10.38 9.16
N PHE A 362 17.57 11.71 9.15
CA PHE A 362 18.20 12.55 8.10
C PHE A 362 19.37 13.37 8.68
N GLY A 363 20.28 13.84 7.82
CA GLY A 363 21.54 14.47 8.20
C GLY A 363 22.74 13.57 7.94
N ALA A 364 23.85 13.84 8.62
CA ALA A 364 25.07 13.04 8.50
C ALA A 364 25.00 11.76 9.36
N VAL A 365 25.11 10.60 8.71
CA VAL A 365 25.28 9.29 9.34
C VAL A 365 26.57 9.32 10.16
N GLY A 366 26.50 8.82 11.40
CA GLY A 366 27.66 8.79 12.30
C GLY A 366 28.04 10.14 12.93
N ALA A 367 27.22 11.19 12.77
CA ALA A 367 27.44 12.46 13.48
C ALA A 367 27.42 12.26 15.02
N ARG A 368 28.05 13.19 15.75
CA ARG A 368 28.05 13.20 17.22
C ARG A 368 26.61 13.10 17.74
N GLY A 369 26.36 12.18 18.68
CA GLY A 369 25.01 11.89 19.20
C GLY A 369 24.18 10.89 18.38
N SER A 370 24.68 10.36 17.27
CA SER A 370 23.98 9.37 16.44
C SER A 370 23.63 8.07 17.20
N LEU A 371 24.55 7.55 18.00
CA LEU A 371 24.31 6.35 18.81
C LEU A 371 23.12 6.53 19.76
N ARG A 372 23.06 7.66 20.47
CA ARG A 372 21.92 7.99 21.36
C ARG A 372 20.59 8.00 20.60
N ARG A 373 20.55 8.59 19.40
CA ARG A 373 19.33 8.62 18.57
C ARG A 373 18.91 7.23 18.13
N VAL A 374 19.86 6.40 17.70
CA VAL A 374 19.59 5.01 17.33
C VAL A 374 19.09 4.21 18.54
N LEU A 375 19.71 4.37 19.71
CA LEU A 375 19.26 3.70 20.93
C LEU A 375 17.83 4.12 21.31
N ILE A 376 17.50 5.41 21.29
CA ILE A 376 16.13 5.88 21.57
C ILE A 376 15.14 5.30 20.56
N PHE A 377 15.49 5.29 19.26
CA PHE A 377 14.66 4.69 18.22
C PHE A 377 14.42 3.20 18.49
N CYS A 378 15.49 2.43 18.75
CA CYS A 378 15.41 0.99 18.99
C CYS A 378 14.60 0.69 20.25
N LEU A 379 14.82 1.42 21.34
CA LEU A 379 14.05 1.26 22.57
C LEU A 379 12.56 1.54 22.35
N ALA A 380 12.22 2.61 21.63
CA ALA A 380 10.82 2.93 21.33
C ALA A 380 10.16 1.88 20.43
N LEU A 381 10.88 1.39 19.42
CA LEU A 381 10.42 0.33 18.53
C LEU A 381 10.20 -0.98 19.31
N LEU A 382 11.19 -1.42 20.08
CA LEU A 382 11.12 -2.66 20.85
C LEU A 382 10.06 -2.59 21.95
N ALA A 383 9.95 -1.46 22.65
CA ALA A 383 8.92 -1.26 23.66
C ALA A 383 7.51 -1.36 23.05
N LEU A 384 7.30 -0.79 21.86
CA LEU A 384 6.03 -0.89 21.18
C LEU A 384 5.73 -2.31 20.70
N LEU A 385 6.72 -3.00 20.09
CA LEU A 385 6.55 -4.40 19.67
C LEU A 385 6.23 -5.30 20.88
N ALA A 386 6.95 -5.12 21.99
CA ALA A 386 6.72 -5.87 23.22
C ALA A 386 5.33 -5.57 23.81
N ALA A 387 4.95 -4.29 23.92
CA ALA A 387 3.64 -3.89 24.43
C ALA A 387 2.49 -4.37 23.54
N ALA A 388 2.71 -4.46 22.22
CA ALA A 388 1.71 -4.95 21.28
C ALA A 388 1.61 -6.47 21.26
N VAL A 389 2.71 -7.21 21.41
CA VAL A 389 2.73 -8.67 21.18
C VAL A 389 2.59 -9.48 22.46
N LEU A 390 3.26 -9.10 23.56
CA LEU A 390 3.28 -9.88 24.80
C LEU A 390 1.88 -10.13 25.40
N PRO A 391 0.91 -9.18 25.35
CA PRO A 391 -0.43 -9.44 25.89
C PRO A 391 -1.22 -10.52 25.13
N PHE A 392 -0.89 -10.78 23.85
CA PHE A 392 -1.67 -11.65 22.97
C PHE A 392 -0.94 -12.95 22.62
N GLN A 393 0.05 -13.36 23.41
CA GLN A 393 0.85 -14.53 23.11
C GLN A 393 0.13 -15.88 23.31
N GLY A 394 -1.05 -15.88 23.94
CA GLY A 394 -1.80 -17.12 24.22
C GLY A 394 -1.05 -18.11 25.12
N ASP A 395 -1.59 -19.32 25.22
CA ASP A 395 -1.03 -20.40 26.05
C ASP A 395 0.25 -21.01 25.45
N ALA A 396 0.37 -21.01 24.12
CA ALA A 396 1.56 -21.48 23.40
C ALA A 396 2.67 -20.41 23.27
N GLY A 397 2.44 -19.23 23.85
CA GLY A 397 3.39 -18.13 23.90
C GLY A 397 3.75 -17.56 22.53
N LEU A 398 4.91 -16.89 22.44
CA LEU A 398 5.37 -16.21 21.21
C LEU A 398 5.45 -17.12 19.96
N ARG A 399 5.50 -18.44 20.14
CA ARG A 399 5.47 -19.39 19.03
C ARG A 399 4.13 -19.37 18.29
N GLU A 400 3.02 -19.28 19.00
CA GLU A 400 1.70 -19.20 18.38
C GLU A 400 1.57 -17.94 17.53
N VAL A 401 1.98 -16.79 18.07
CA VAL A 401 2.02 -15.52 17.32
C VAL A 401 2.86 -15.66 16.06
N TYR A 402 4.05 -16.27 16.16
CA TYR A 402 4.92 -16.49 15.00
C TYR A 402 4.26 -17.41 13.96
N ASP A 403 3.77 -18.57 14.37
CA ASP A 403 3.21 -19.59 13.48
C ASP A 403 1.97 -19.06 12.74
N ARG A 404 1.12 -18.29 13.42
CA ARG A 404 -0.10 -17.67 12.85
C ARG A 404 0.20 -16.49 11.93
N THR A 405 1.26 -15.74 12.20
CA THR A 405 1.56 -14.53 11.44
C THR A 405 2.70 -14.77 10.44
N VAL A 406 3.96 -14.58 10.84
CA VAL A 406 5.13 -14.68 9.97
C VAL A 406 5.26 -16.07 9.34
N GLY A 407 5.07 -17.13 10.11
CA GLY A 407 5.17 -18.52 9.66
C GLY A 407 4.13 -18.84 8.58
N TYR A 408 2.87 -18.48 8.82
CA TYR A 408 1.81 -18.62 7.83
C TYR A 408 2.09 -17.79 6.56
N GLN A 409 2.49 -16.53 6.70
CA GLN A 409 2.77 -15.65 5.56
C GLN A 409 3.96 -16.12 4.72
N ALA A 410 4.95 -16.78 5.33
CA ALA A 410 6.11 -17.34 4.63
C ALA A 410 5.79 -18.65 3.89
N SER A 411 4.81 -19.42 4.35
CA SER A 411 4.47 -20.74 3.82
C SER A 411 3.21 -20.77 2.95
N ARG A 412 2.38 -19.72 2.99
CA ARG A 412 1.15 -19.63 2.20
C ARG A 412 1.46 -19.71 0.69
N PRO A 413 0.78 -20.59 -0.06
CA PRO A 413 0.77 -20.49 -1.51
C PRO A 413 0.01 -19.23 -1.94
N SER A 414 0.28 -18.71 -3.13
CA SER A 414 -0.56 -17.66 -3.72
C SER A 414 -0.29 -17.48 -5.22
N PRO A 415 -1.32 -17.37 -6.07
CA PRO A 415 -1.16 -17.15 -7.51
C PRO A 415 -0.86 -15.69 -7.88
N PHE A 416 -0.84 -14.77 -6.91
CA PHE A 416 -0.76 -13.33 -7.17
C PHE A 416 0.69 -12.80 -7.23
N SER A 417 1.65 -13.68 -7.53
CA SER A 417 3.03 -13.34 -7.85
C SER A 417 3.60 -14.34 -8.87
N VAL A 418 4.62 -13.94 -9.63
CA VAL A 418 5.29 -14.87 -10.57
C VAL A 418 5.95 -16.04 -9.84
N TRP A 419 6.27 -15.85 -8.56
CA TRP A 419 6.88 -16.87 -7.71
C TRP A 419 5.90 -18.00 -7.40
N GLY A 420 4.65 -17.64 -7.08
CA GLY A 420 3.61 -18.63 -6.82
C GLY A 420 3.02 -19.26 -8.08
N GLN A 421 3.15 -18.61 -9.24
CA GLN A 421 2.78 -19.19 -10.54
C GLN A 421 3.84 -20.15 -11.09
N SER A 422 5.10 -20.02 -10.67
CA SER A 422 6.20 -20.82 -11.22
C SER A 422 7.25 -21.16 -10.16
N GLU A 423 7.13 -22.37 -9.59
CA GLU A 423 8.06 -22.90 -8.59
C GLU A 423 9.53 -22.93 -9.06
N SER A 424 9.78 -23.06 -10.37
CA SER A 424 11.12 -23.05 -10.97
C SER A 424 11.89 -21.73 -10.74
N LEU A 425 11.17 -20.65 -10.40
CA LEU A 425 11.75 -19.34 -10.09
C LEU A 425 12.11 -19.16 -8.61
N GLY A 426 11.95 -20.18 -7.76
CA GLY A 426 12.20 -20.07 -6.32
C GLY A 426 13.59 -19.54 -5.96
N TRP A 427 14.64 -19.98 -6.67
CA TRP A 427 16.01 -19.47 -6.47
C TRP A 427 16.13 -17.97 -6.76
N LEU A 428 15.39 -17.47 -7.76
CA LEU A 428 15.37 -16.06 -8.13
C LEU A 428 14.58 -15.25 -7.10
N GLN A 429 13.47 -15.79 -6.58
CA GLN A 429 12.73 -15.18 -5.47
C GLN A 429 13.64 -15.00 -4.25
N THR A 430 14.40 -16.04 -3.86
CA THR A 430 15.38 -15.97 -2.78
C THR A 430 16.43 -14.89 -3.03
N ALA A 431 16.94 -14.78 -4.27
CA ALA A 431 17.89 -13.72 -4.63
C ALA A 431 17.27 -12.32 -4.51
N VAL A 432 16.01 -12.13 -4.91
CA VAL A 432 15.27 -10.85 -4.75
C VAL A 432 15.07 -10.52 -3.27
N GLN A 433 14.68 -11.49 -2.44
CA GLN A 433 14.53 -11.32 -1.00
C GLN A 433 15.86 -10.95 -0.32
N ALA A 434 16.95 -11.66 -0.66
CA ALA A 434 18.29 -11.33 -0.18
C ALA A 434 18.73 -9.92 -0.63
N GLY A 435 18.40 -9.54 -1.87
CA GLY A 435 18.60 -8.18 -2.39
C GLY A 435 17.83 -7.13 -1.61
N ALA A 436 16.58 -7.40 -1.21
CA ALA A 436 15.78 -6.49 -0.38
C ALA A 436 16.38 -6.29 1.01
N VAL A 437 16.84 -7.38 1.66
CA VAL A 437 17.57 -7.32 2.93
C VAL A 437 18.87 -6.53 2.77
N GLY A 438 19.66 -6.84 1.73
CA GLY A 438 20.89 -6.12 1.42
C GLY A 438 20.65 -4.63 1.20
N LEU A 439 19.57 -4.26 0.50
CA LEU A 439 19.17 -2.86 0.30
C LEU A 439 18.80 -2.20 1.63
N ALA A 440 17.94 -2.83 2.45
CA ALA A 440 17.52 -2.30 3.75
C ALA A 440 18.72 -2.02 4.67
N LEU A 441 19.71 -2.91 4.70
CA LEU A 441 20.95 -2.73 5.45
C LEU A 441 21.85 -1.65 4.82
N THR A 442 21.98 -1.63 3.49
CA THR A 442 22.80 -0.62 2.78
C THR A 442 22.28 0.78 3.04
N VAL A 443 20.96 0.99 2.98
CA VAL A 443 20.36 2.30 3.23
C VAL A 443 20.43 2.71 4.71
N ALA A 444 20.90 1.86 5.62
CA ALA A 444 21.21 2.30 6.99
C ALA A 444 22.35 3.33 7.00
N VAL A 445 23.33 3.15 6.11
CA VAL A 445 24.62 3.86 6.13
C VAL A 445 24.90 4.66 4.86
N VAL A 446 24.28 4.32 3.72
CA VAL A 446 24.44 5.03 2.45
C VAL A 446 23.09 5.61 2.00
N PRO A 447 23.02 6.89 1.58
CA PRO A 447 24.12 7.86 1.52
C PRO A 447 24.47 8.41 2.90
N ARG A 448 25.77 8.70 3.11
CA ARG A 448 26.31 9.19 4.39
C ARG A 448 25.69 10.51 4.85
N ARG A 449 25.18 11.32 3.91
CA ARG A 449 24.36 12.49 4.21
C ARG A 449 23.08 12.39 3.39
N ARG A 450 21.94 12.50 4.07
CA ARG A 450 20.64 12.44 3.41
C ARG A 450 19.69 13.50 3.91
N GLY A 451 18.95 14.11 2.99
CA GLY A 451 17.79 14.95 3.30
C GLY A 451 16.52 14.12 3.51
N PRO A 452 15.43 14.74 4.00
CA PRO A 452 14.16 14.05 4.22
C PRO A 452 13.54 13.49 2.92
N LEU A 453 13.74 14.14 1.77
CA LEU A 453 13.28 13.63 0.47
C LEU A 453 14.02 12.36 0.04
N GLN A 454 15.30 12.24 0.38
CA GLN A 454 16.07 11.02 0.13
C GLN A 454 15.61 9.89 1.06
N VAL A 455 15.27 10.20 2.31
CA VAL A 455 14.66 9.21 3.22
C VAL A 455 13.33 8.71 2.67
N ALA A 456 12.47 9.59 2.15
CA ALA A 456 11.25 9.18 1.47
C ALA A 456 11.55 8.28 0.26
N ALA A 457 12.46 8.69 -0.63
CA ALA A 457 12.82 7.90 -1.80
C ALA A 457 13.35 6.50 -1.44
N LEU A 458 14.29 6.42 -0.49
CA LEU A 458 14.85 5.15 -0.04
C LEU A 458 13.81 4.31 0.74
N GLY A 459 12.88 4.94 1.44
CA GLY A 459 11.75 4.27 2.10
C GLY A 459 10.86 3.58 1.08
N ALA A 460 10.45 4.30 0.02
CA ALA A 460 9.72 3.70 -1.09
C ALA A 460 10.51 2.55 -1.74
N ALA A 461 11.81 2.74 -1.98
CA ALA A 461 12.66 1.71 -2.59
C ALA A 461 12.73 0.43 -1.73
N VAL A 462 12.92 0.55 -0.42
CA VAL A 462 12.95 -0.60 0.50
C VAL A 462 11.59 -1.30 0.53
N THR A 463 10.49 -0.56 0.65
CA THR A 463 9.14 -1.15 0.65
C THR A 463 8.84 -1.89 -0.66
N ILE A 464 9.18 -1.30 -1.82
CA ILE A 464 9.02 -1.95 -3.13
C ILE A 464 9.91 -3.19 -3.25
N ALA A 465 11.16 -3.13 -2.79
CA ALA A 465 12.07 -4.28 -2.85
C ALA A 465 11.57 -5.46 -2.01
N VAL A 466 11.01 -5.20 -0.82
CA VAL A 466 10.34 -6.23 -0.01
C VAL A 466 9.15 -6.82 -0.77
N GLN A 467 8.29 -5.96 -1.34
CA GLN A 467 7.12 -6.38 -2.11
C GLN A 467 7.45 -7.18 -3.38
N LEU A 468 8.60 -6.95 -4.01
CA LEU A 468 9.03 -7.76 -5.16
C LEU A 468 9.32 -9.22 -4.77
N GLY A 469 9.70 -9.49 -3.52
CA GLY A 469 10.08 -10.81 -3.04
C GLY A 469 8.96 -11.61 -2.37
N VAL A 470 7.76 -11.05 -2.16
CA VAL A 470 6.67 -11.75 -1.46
C VAL A 470 5.93 -12.72 -2.39
N THR A 471 5.56 -13.89 -1.88
CA THR A 471 4.78 -14.90 -2.61
C THR A 471 3.35 -14.43 -2.88
N HIS A 472 2.77 -13.67 -1.97
CA HIS A 472 1.48 -13.04 -2.17
C HIS A 472 1.64 -11.53 -2.30
N TRP A 473 1.41 -11.00 -3.50
CA TRP A 473 1.37 -9.56 -3.74
C TRP A 473 -0.04 -9.15 -4.17
N PHE A 474 -0.52 -7.99 -3.71
CA PHE A 474 -1.82 -7.48 -4.11
C PHE A 474 -1.82 -5.95 -4.25
N TYR A 475 -2.76 -5.40 -5.03
CA TYR A 475 -2.82 -3.97 -5.36
C TYR A 475 -2.91 -3.05 -4.14
N LEU A 476 -3.44 -3.54 -3.03
CA LEU A 476 -3.50 -2.81 -1.76
C LEU A 476 -2.11 -2.43 -1.23
N TYR A 477 -1.07 -3.17 -1.61
CA TYR A 477 0.31 -2.92 -1.17
C TYR A 477 0.92 -1.67 -1.80
N VAL A 478 0.33 -1.18 -2.90
CA VAL A 478 0.72 0.08 -3.53
C VAL A 478 0.56 1.26 -2.55
N ALA A 479 -0.47 1.21 -1.69
CA ALA A 479 -0.70 2.22 -0.65
C ALA A 479 0.46 2.32 0.37
N TRP A 480 1.26 1.26 0.54
CA TRP A 480 2.34 1.24 1.53
C TRP A 480 3.52 2.12 1.12
N PHE A 481 3.90 2.13 -0.16
CA PHE A 481 5.02 2.94 -0.66
C PHE A 481 4.57 4.25 -1.31
N ALA A 482 3.31 4.39 -1.70
CA ALA A 482 2.81 5.58 -2.40
C ALA A 482 3.07 6.89 -1.64
N PRO A 483 2.87 7.02 -0.32
CA PRO A 483 3.17 8.26 0.41
C PRO A 483 4.64 8.66 0.28
N PHE A 484 5.55 7.69 0.42
CA PHE A 484 6.98 7.89 0.22
C PHE A 484 7.32 8.32 -1.21
N ALA A 485 6.77 7.63 -2.20
CA ALA A 485 6.99 7.92 -3.60
C ALA A 485 6.49 9.33 -3.96
N LEU A 486 5.28 9.71 -3.55
CA LEU A 486 4.72 11.04 -3.80
C LEU A 486 5.60 12.14 -3.18
N VAL A 487 6.05 11.98 -1.94
CA VAL A 487 6.97 12.92 -1.30
C VAL A 487 8.29 13.04 -2.07
N ALA A 488 8.87 11.91 -2.46
CA ALA A 488 10.13 11.84 -3.20
C ALA A 488 10.04 12.43 -4.62
N LEU A 489 8.89 12.29 -5.28
CA LEU A 489 8.65 12.73 -6.66
C LEU A 489 8.24 14.20 -6.75
N LEU A 490 7.37 14.67 -5.87
CA LEU A 490 6.87 16.07 -5.90
C LEU A 490 7.80 17.02 -5.11
N GLY A 491 8.44 16.51 -4.06
CA GLY A 491 9.32 17.26 -3.17
C GLY A 491 10.57 17.91 -3.79
N PRO A 492 11.12 17.46 -4.93
CA PRO A 492 12.27 18.14 -5.57
C PRO A 492 11.93 19.40 -6.39
N TYR A 493 10.66 19.64 -6.73
CA TYR A 493 10.25 20.74 -7.63
C TYR A 493 10.07 22.08 -6.89
N ARG A 494 10.96 23.04 -7.15
CA ARG A 494 10.96 24.38 -6.54
C ARG A 494 10.73 25.47 -7.57
N ARG A 495 10.10 26.58 -7.15
CA ARG A 495 9.88 27.71 -8.05
C ARG A 495 11.23 28.29 -8.50
N PRO A 496 11.38 28.66 -9.79
CA PRO A 496 12.52 29.46 -10.21
C PRO A 496 12.56 30.75 -9.38
N ALA A 497 13.71 31.08 -8.80
CA ALA A 497 13.88 32.39 -8.16
C ALA A 497 13.56 33.48 -9.19
N ALA A 498 12.80 34.50 -8.80
CA ALA A 498 12.65 35.68 -9.63
C ALA A 498 14.07 36.23 -9.92
N PRO A 499 14.38 36.64 -11.16
CA PRO A 499 15.64 37.35 -11.40
C PRO A 499 15.69 38.50 -10.41
N ARG A 500 16.74 38.54 -9.58
CA ARG A 500 17.01 39.71 -8.75
C ARG A 500 16.99 40.90 -9.69
N SER A 501 16.04 41.82 -9.50
CA SER A 501 16.13 43.15 -10.09
C SER A 501 17.53 43.64 -9.79
N ALA A 502 18.34 43.84 -10.83
CA ALA A 502 19.66 44.41 -10.68
C ALA A 502 19.53 45.65 -9.80
N PRO A 503 20.45 45.91 -8.85
CA PRO A 503 20.45 47.17 -8.13
C PRO A 503 20.37 48.27 -9.20
N ALA A 504 19.34 49.11 -9.10
CA ALA A 504 19.22 50.26 -9.98
C ALA A 504 20.58 50.98 -9.92
N LEU A 505 21.27 51.05 -11.06
CA LEU A 505 22.44 51.90 -11.19
C LEU A 505 21.95 53.29 -10.81
N VAL A 506 22.35 53.75 -9.61
CA VAL A 506 22.17 55.13 -9.20
C VAL A 506 22.83 55.96 -10.31
N PRO A 507 22.11 56.83 -11.02
CA PRO A 507 22.71 57.69 -12.02
C PRO A 507 23.84 58.47 -11.36
N SER A 508 25.04 58.40 -11.94
CA SER A 508 26.26 59.03 -11.46
C SER A 508 26.27 60.56 -11.61
N SER A 509 25.12 61.22 -11.52
CA SER A 509 24.98 62.67 -11.72
C SER A 509 24.99 63.51 -10.44
N GLU A 510 25.32 62.96 -9.27
CA GLU A 510 25.36 63.72 -7.99
C GLU A 510 26.73 63.63 -7.27
N LEU A 511 27.84 63.66 -8.00
CA LEU A 511 29.19 63.71 -7.39
C LEU A 511 30.02 64.96 -7.70
N GLU A 512 29.40 66.06 -8.15
CA GLU A 512 30.10 67.35 -8.26
C GLU A 512 29.33 68.47 -7.55
N ALA A 513 29.70 68.72 -6.30
CA ALA A 513 29.86 70.06 -5.72
C ALA A 513 30.34 69.95 -4.27
N VAL A 514 31.65 69.91 -4.07
CA VAL A 514 32.27 70.35 -2.81
C VAL A 514 33.02 71.64 -3.12
N PRO A 515 32.54 72.82 -2.69
CA PRO A 515 33.38 74.00 -2.62
C PRO A 515 34.15 74.01 -1.30
N LEU A 516 35.41 74.45 -1.41
CA LEU A 516 36.38 74.70 -0.34
C LEU A 516 35.90 75.71 0.70
#